data_AF-A0A9D1HU78-F1
#
_entry.id   AF-A0A9D1HU78-F1
#
_cell.length_a   1.000
_cell.length_b   1.000
_cell.length_c   1.000
_cell.angle_alpha   90.00
_cell.angle_beta   90.00
_cell.angle_gamma   90.00
#
_symmetry.space_group_name_H-M   'P 1'
#
loop_
_entity.id
_entity.type
_entity.pdbx_description
1 polymer ?
#
loop_
_entity_poly.entity_id
_entity_poly.type
_entity_poly.pdbx_seq_one_letter_code
_entity_poly.pdbx_strand_id
1 'polypeptide(L)'
;MKTIVKIESIFQNGTNQMLLIENKSYHSLELDLTKEYQLEIKELKSTRTIQQNKYMWSLIHEISKKQGMDDMEVYIQALEEANAKYEYIMAPEEAEENLKKGFRAVKITRPEIHNGKKFYIYKCFLGSSKFNVTEMKQLIDVIVGWCYELNIPTDIYEKIYLGG
;
A
#
# COMPACT_ATOMS: atom_id res chain seq x y z
N MET A 1 20.27 -4.32 6.16
CA MET A 1 20.41 -2.89 6.53
C MET A 1 19.86 -2.06 5.36
N LYS A 2 18.84 -1.23 5.57
CA LYS A 2 18.31 -0.33 4.52
C LYS A 2 18.92 1.04 4.76
N THR A 3 19.68 1.56 3.81
CA THR A 3 20.32 2.87 3.88
C THR A 3 19.78 3.74 2.74
N ILE A 4 19.62 5.04 3.01
CA ILE A 4 19.26 5.99 1.96
C ILE A 4 20.54 6.45 1.30
N VAL A 5 20.59 6.29 -0.01
CA VAL A 5 21.73 6.69 -0.83
C VAL A 5 21.29 7.61 -1.96
N LYS A 6 22.21 8.43 -2.45
CA LYS A 6 22.03 9.18 -3.68
C LYS A 6 22.93 8.59 -4.75
N ILE A 7 22.38 8.34 -5.94
CA ILE A 7 23.19 7.99 -7.11
C ILE A 7 23.77 9.30 -7.64
N GLU A 8 25.09 9.44 -7.55
CA GLU A 8 25.79 10.65 -8.00
C GLU A 8 26.11 10.59 -9.48
N SER A 9 26.47 9.41 -9.98
CA SER A 9 26.74 9.21 -11.40
C SER A 9 26.47 7.78 -11.85
N ILE A 10 26.18 7.67 -13.15
CA ILE A 10 26.07 6.41 -13.87
C ILE A 10 27.03 6.51 -15.05
N PHE A 11 27.93 5.54 -15.19
CA PHE A 11 28.95 5.56 -16.23
C PHE A 11 29.29 4.15 -16.71
N GLN A 12 29.95 4.07 -17.86
CA GLN A 12 30.33 2.82 -18.51
C GLN A 12 31.82 2.55 -18.29
N ASN A 13 32.16 1.29 -18.03
CA ASN A 13 33.54 0.80 -17.99
C ASN A 13 33.62 -0.52 -18.77
N GLY A 14 34.07 -0.43 -20.04
CA GLY A 14 34.01 -1.54 -20.98
C GLY A 14 32.56 -1.93 -21.27
N THR A 15 32.21 -3.19 -21.02
CA THR A 15 30.84 -3.72 -21.16
C THR A 15 29.98 -3.54 -19.92
N ASN A 16 30.54 -2.99 -18.84
CA ASN A 16 29.91 -2.95 -17.54
C ASN A 16 29.39 -1.54 -17.23
N GLN A 17 28.16 -1.47 -16.71
CA GLN A 17 27.61 -0.25 -16.15
C GLN A 17 28.00 -0.14 -14.67
N MET A 18 28.55 1.02 -14.29
CA MET A 18 28.94 1.31 -12.91
C MET A 18 28.10 2.47 -12.36
N LEU A 19 27.79 2.41 -11.06
CA LEU A 19 27.09 3.45 -10.32
C LEU A 19 28.00 3.98 -9.21
N LEU A 20 28.13 5.29 -9.11
CA LEU A 20 28.72 5.94 -7.93
C LEU A 20 27.61 6.28 -6.94
N ILE A 21 27.69 5.70 -5.74
CA ILE A 21 26.68 5.82 -4.71
C ILE A 21 27.25 6.62 -3.53
N GLU A 22 26.61 7.74 -3.17
CA GLU A 22 26.91 8.49 -1.95
C GLU A 22 26.05 7.94 -0.79
N ASN A 23 26.71 7.41 0.25
CA ASN A 23 26.05 7.02 1.49
C ASN A 23 25.81 8.26 2.36
N LYS A 24 24.54 8.65 2.52
CA LYS A 24 24.15 9.79 3.35
C LYS A 24 23.87 9.42 4.80
N SER A 25 23.94 8.14 5.15
CA SER A 25 23.76 7.68 6.53
C SER A 25 25.01 8.00 7.36
N TYR A 26 24.81 8.31 8.64
CA TYR A 26 25.88 8.61 9.59
C TYR A 26 26.82 7.41 9.88
N HIS A 27 26.44 6.20 9.48
CA HIS A 27 27.25 4.99 9.69
C HIS A 27 27.92 4.53 8.39
N SER A 28 29.17 4.10 8.50
CA SER A 28 29.94 3.47 7.41
C SER A 28 29.25 2.20 6.91
N LEU A 29 29.32 1.98 5.59
CA LEU A 29 28.94 0.70 4.98
C LEU A 29 30.20 -0.17 4.91
N GLU A 30 30.31 -1.12 5.82
CA GLU A 30 31.41 -2.09 5.83
C GLU A 30 30.94 -3.37 5.11
N LEU A 31 31.22 -3.44 3.81
CA LEU A 31 30.93 -4.60 2.98
C LEU A 31 32.20 -5.41 2.74
N ASP A 32 32.08 -6.73 2.85
CA ASP A 32 33.16 -7.69 2.61
C ASP A 32 33.23 -7.98 1.12
N LEU A 33 34.30 -7.53 0.45
CA LEU A 33 34.47 -7.65 -0.99
C LEU A 33 34.62 -9.09 -1.49
N THR A 34 34.72 -10.07 -0.58
CA THR A 34 34.76 -11.50 -0.93
C THR A 34 33.38 -12.14 -1.00
N LYS A 35 32.31 -11.43 -0.63
CA LYS A 35 30.93 -11.93 -0.60
C LYS A 35 30.08 -11.36 -1.71
N GLU A 36 29.06 -12.13 -2.09
CA GLU A 36 28.03 -11.68 -3.02
C GLU A 36 26.89 -10.97 -2.26
N TYR A 37 26.38 -9.88 -2.84
CA TYR A 37 25.29 -9.10 -2.29
C TYR A 37 24.23 -8.86 -3.36
N GLN A 38 22.95 -8.94 -2.97
CA GLN A 38 21.83 -8.50 -3.79
C GLN A 38 21.50 -7.03 -3.46
N LEU A 39 21.55 -6.17 -4.47
CA LEU A 39 21.17 -4.76 -4.36
C LEU A 39 19.78 -4.52 -4.96
N GLU A 40 18.89 -3.89 -4.20
CA GLU A 40 17.58 -3.43 -4.69
C GLU A 40 17.54 -1.89 -4.62
N ILE A 41 17.50 -1.25 -5.79
CA ILE A 41 17.39 0.21 -5.90
C ILE A 41 15.92 0.56 -6.13
N LYS A 42 15.34 1.33 -5.22
CA LYS A 42 13.96 1.85 -5.32
C LYS A 42 13.97 3.36 -5.18
N GLU A 43 13.22 4.04 -6.04
CA GLU A 43 12.96 5.46 -5.87
C GLU A 43 12.27 5.70 -4.51
N LEU A 44 12.70 6.75 -3.81
CA LEU A 44 12.03 7.17 -2.60
C LEU A 44 10.65 7.71 -2.95
N LYS A 45 9.60 7.08 -2.40
CA LYS A 45 8.27 7.66 -2.46
C LYS A 45 8.28 9.01 -1.76
N SER A 46 7.54 9.98 -2.31
CA SER A 46 7.43 11.29 -1.69
C SER A 46 7.01 11.17 -0.22
N THR A 47 7.65 11.94 0.66
CA THR A 47 7.33 11.98 2.09
C THR A 47 5.84 12.23 2.31
N ARG A 48 5.25 13.10 1.47
CA ARG A 48 3.81 13.42 1.44
C ARG A 48 2.94 12.19 1.24
N THR A 49 3.27 11.31 0.29
CA THR A 49 2.50 10.07 0.04
C THR A 49 2.61 9.09 1.21
N ILE A 50 3.79 9.00 1.84
CA ILE A 50 3.99 8.14 3.02
C ILE A 50 3.14 8.65 4.19
N GLN A 51 3.16 9.95 4.42
CA GLN A 51 2.36 10.62 5.45
C GLN A 51 0.86 10.45 5.23
N GLN A 52 0.37 10.64 3.99
CA GLN A 52 -1.03 10.41 3.63
C GLN A 52 -1.49 8.97 3.90
N ASN A 53 -0.64 7.97 3.61
CA ASN A 53 -0.97 6.59 3.92
C ASN A 53 -1.02 6.35 5.43
N LYS A 54 -0.08 6.90 6.21
CA LYS A 54 -0.11 6.79 7.67
C LYS A 54 -1.38 7.42 8.25
N TYR A 55 -1.71 8.63 7.80
CA TYR A 55 -2.94 9.34 8.15
C TYR A 55 -4.18 8.48 7.88
N MET A 56 -4.33 7.98 6.65
CA MET A 56 -5.44 7.13 6.24
C MET A 56 -5.58 5.89 7.13
N TRP A 57 -4.49 5.14 7.37
CA TRP A 57 -4.54 3.93 8.19
C TRP A 57 -4.85 4.22 9.66
N SER A 58 -4.39 5.35 10.21
CA SER A 58 -4.76 5.76 11.56
C SER A 58 -6.26 6.02 11.69
N LEU A 59 -6.88 6.70 10.72
CA LEU A 59 -8.33 6.92 10.73
C LEU A 59 -9.13 5.62 10.58
N ILE A 60 -8.70 4.74 9.66
CA ILE A 60 -9.30 3.41 9.48
C ILE A 60 -9.29 2.65 10.79
N HIS A 61 -8.18 2.67 11.53
CA HIS A 61 -8.06 1.97 12.80
C HIS A 61 -9.03 2.50 13.88
N GLU A 62 -9.21 3.83 13.96
CA GLU A 62 -10.19 4.41 14.88
C GLU A 62 -11.63 4.06 14.50
N ILE A 63 -11.93 4.04 13.20
CA ILE A 63 -13.25 3.61 12.68
C ILE A 63 -13.49 2.14 13.04
N SER A 64 -12.52 1.27 12.78
CA SER A 64 -12.62 -0.17 13.06
C SER A 64 -12.87 -0.44 14.54
N LYS A 65 -12.13 0.24 15.43
CA LYS A 65 -12.35 0.20 16.88
C LYS A 65 -13.76 0.63 17.28
N LYS A 66 -14.24 1.72 16.68
CA LYS A 66 -15.55 2.29 17.03
C LYS A 66 -16.72 1.42 16.55
N GLN A 67 -16.55 0.73 15.42
CA GLN A 67 -17.58 -0.14 14.84
C GLN A 67 -17.44 -1.61 15.25
N GLY A 68 -16.32 -2.02 15.84
CA GLY A 68 -16.03 -3.43 16.13
C GLY A 68 -15.76 -4.26 14.89
N MET A 69 -15.11 -3.67 13.88
CA MET A 69 -14.82 -4.28 12.58
C MET A 69 -13.31 -4.43 12.38
N ASP A 70 -12.89 -5.30 11.44
CA ASP A 70 -11.47 -5.39 11.08
C ASP A 70 -11.02 -4.19 10.23
N ASP A 71 -9.78 -3.74 10.42
CA ASP A 71 -9.21 -2.61 9.66
C ASP A 71 -9.28 -2.84 8.14
N MET A 72 -9.11 -4.08 7.68
CA MET A 72 -9.21 -4.41 6.25
C MET A 72 -10.65 -4.40 5.74
N GLU A 73 -11.63 -4.73 6.58
CA GLU A 73 -13.04 -4.63 6.20
C GLU A 73 -13.44 -3.17 5.99
N VAL A 74 -13.05 -2.29 6.92
CA VAL A 74 -13.24 -0.83 6.78
C VAL A 74 -12.53 -0.33 5.53
N TYR A 75 -11.30 -0.77 5.29
CA TYR A 75 -10.54 -0.40 4.09
C TYR A 75 -11.23 -0.83 2.79
N ILE A 76 -11.77 -2.05 2.73
CA ILE A 76 -12.48 -2.57 1.56
C ILE A 76 -13.74 -1.74 1.30
N GLN A 77 -14.52 -1.45 2.33
CA GLN A 77 -15.71 -0.60 2.18
C GLN A 77 -15.34 0.79 1.66
N ALA A 78 -14.23 1.37 2.17
CA ALA A 78 -13.79 2.70 1.76
C ALA A 78 -13.35 2.70 0.30
N LEU A 79 -12.69 1.63 -0.15
CA LEU A 79 -12.34 1.42 -1.55
C LEU A 79 -13.59 1.28 -2.44
N GLU A 80 -14.64 0.62 -1.96
CA GLU A 80 -15.91 0.47 -2.69
C GLU A 80 -16.62 1.82 -2.85
N GLU A 81 -16.72 2.60 -1.77
CA GLU A 81 -17.38 3.92 -1.79
C GLU A 81 -16.57 4.96 -2.57
N ALA A 82 -15.23 4.91 -2.50
CA ALA A 82 -14.35 5.74 -3.32
C ALA A 82 -14.29 5.32 -4.80
N ASN A 83 -15.07 4.30 -5.19
CA ASN A 83 -15.08 3.74 -6.54
C ASN A 83 -13.68 3.36 -7.06
N ALA A 84 -12.87 2.78 -6.18
CA ALA A 84 -11.53 2.33 -6.51
C ALA A 84 -11.55 1.25 -7.61
N LYS A 85 -10.51 1.23 -8.45
CA LYS A 85 -10.35 0.19 -9.46
C LYS A 85 -10.24 -1.20 -8.82
N TYR A 86 -11.03 -2.13 -9.34
CA TYR A 86 -11.02 -3.54 -8.94
C TYR A 86 -11.17 -4.44 -10.15
N GLU A 87 -10.83 -5.71 -9.95
CA GLU A 87 -11.06 -6.79 -10.90
C GLU A 87 -11.94 -7.86 -10.25
N TYR A 88 -12.83 -8.47 -11.05
CA TYR A 88 -13.55 -9.66 -10.64
C TYR A 88 -12.80 -10.90 -11.08
N ILE A 89 -12.48 -11.77 -10.12
CA ILE A 89 -11.81 -13.04 -10.38
C ILE A 89 -12.70 -14.17 -9.88
N MET A 90 -13.02 -15.11 -10.75
CA MET A 90 -13.68 -16.36 -10.35
C MET A 90 -12.61 -17.38 -10.01
N ALA A 91 -12.59 -17.86 -8.76
CA ALA A 91 -11.63 -18.86 -8.32
C ALA A 91 -12.27 -19.80 -7.28
N PRO A 92 -11.71 -21.00 -7.06
CA PRO A 92 -12.17 -21.86 -5.97
C PRO A 92 -11.77 -21.24 -4.60
N GLU A 93 -12.27 -21.79 -3.50
CA GLU A 93 -12.05 -21.24 -2.15
C GLU A 93 -10.56 -21.20 -1.78
N GLU A 94 -9.84 -22.26 -2.15
CA GLU A 94 -8.43 -22.45 -1.82
C GLU A 94 -7.50 -21.43 -2.50
N ALA A 95 -8.00 -20.70 -3.51
CA ALA A 95 -7.25 -19.66 -4.19
C ALA A 95 -7.26 -18.32 -3.43
N GLU A 96 -8.13 -18.14 -2.42
CA GLU A 96 -8.29 -16.86 -1.71
C GLU A 96 -6.97 -16.37 -1.10
N GLU A 97 -6.22 -17.23 -0.42
CA GLU A 97 -4.95 -16.84 0.20
C GLU A 97 -3.93 -16.37 -0.83
N ASN A 98 -3.90 -16.98 -2.01
CA ASN A 98 -2.99 -16.58 -3.08
C ASN A 98 -3.43 -15.24 -3.70
N LEU A 99 -4.73 -15.01 -3.83
CA LEU A 99 -5.26 -13.70 -4.23
C LEU A 99 -4.87 -12.61 -3.22
N LYS A 100 -4.98 -12.88 -1.92
CA LYS A 100 -4.57 -11.94 -0.85
C LYS A 100 -3.07 -11.61 -0.86
N LYS A 101 -2.22 -12.46 -1.47
CA LYS A 101 -0.79 -12.17 -1.68
C LYS A 101 -0.55 -11.24 -2.88
N GLY A 102 -1.38 -11.33 -3.91
CA GLY A 102 -1.25 -10.54 -5.14
C GLY A 102 -1.98 -9.19 -5.09
N PHE A 103 -3.08 -9.11 -4.36
CA PHE A 103 -3.93 -7.94 -4.24
C PHE A 103 -3.85 -7.35 -2.83
N ARG A 104 -4.08 -6.03 -2.72
CA ARG A 104 -4.05 -5.37 -1.41
C ARG A 104 -5.29 -5.68 -0.58
N ALA A 105 -6.43 -5.84 -1.24
CA ALA A 105 -7.69 -6.17 -0.58
C ALA A 105 -8.51 -7.12 -1.46
N VAL A 106 -9.13 -8.12 -0.85
CA VAL A 106 -9.91 -9.16 -1.54
C VAL A 106 -11.19 -9.38 -0.75
N LYS A 107 -12.34 -9.33 -1.43
CA LYS A 107 -13.67 -9.56 -0.86
C LYS A 107 -14.40 -10.64 -1.66
N ILE A 108 -14.93 -11.64 -0.98
CA ILE A 108 -15.86 -12.59 -1.60
C ILE A 108 -17.19 -11.87 -1.84
N THR A 109 -17.70 -11.91 -3.07
CA THR A 109 -18.98 -11.27 -3.41
C THR A 109 -20.13 -12.25 -3.41
N ARG A 110 -20.00 -13.36 -4.15
CA ARG A 110 -21.03 -14.39 -4.24
C ARG A 110 -20.43 -15.74 -4.63
N PRO A 111 -21.04 -16.85 -4.18
CA PRO A 111 -20.72 -18.16 -4.71
C PRO A 111 -21.22 -18.29 -6.16
N GLU A 112 -20.56 -19.13 -6.95
CA GLU A 112 -20.90 -19.47 -8.33
C GLU A 112 -20.69 -20.97 -8.54
N ILE A 113 -21.56 -21.64 -9.31
CA ILE A 113 -21.39 -23.05 -9.66
C ILE A 113 -21.02 -23.12 -11.13
N HIS A 114 -19.83 -23.67 -11.42
CA HIS A 114 -19.37 -23.88 -12.79
C HIS A 114 -19.00 -25.34 -12.98
N ASN A 115 -19.64 -26.00 -13.96
CA ASN A 115 -19.46 -27.43 -14.25
C ASN A 115 -19.59 -28.34 -13.00
N GLY A 116 -20.58 -28.07 -12.14
CA GLY A 116 -20.84 -28.85 -10.93
C GLY A 116 -19.84 -28.65 -9.79
N LYS A 117 -18.88 -27.74 -9.93
CA LYS A 117 -17.92 -27.35 -8.89
C LYS A 117 -18.26 -25.96 -8.33
N LYS A 118 -18.03 -25.78 -7.03
CA LYS A 118 -18.26 -24.52 -6.32
C LYS A 118 -17.06 -23.59 -6.51
N PHE A 119 -17.34 -22.37 -6.91
CA PHE A 119 -16.39 -21.26 -7.03
C PHE A 119 -16.93 -20.05 -6.27
N TYR A 120 -16.08 -19.05 -6.10
CA TYR A 120 -16.46 -17.74 -5.61
C TYR A 120 -16.02 -16.66 -6.60
N ILE A 121 -16.83 -15.61 -6.69
CA ILE A 121 -16.45 -14.38 -7.36
C ILE A 121 -15.79 -13.47 -6.32
N TYR A 122 -14.50 -13.24 -6.48
CA TYR A 122 -13.71 -12.34 -5.66
C TYR A 122 -13.66 -10.97 -6.32
N LYS A 123 -13.88 -9.92 -5.52
CA LYS A 123 -13.58 -8.54 -5.87
C LYS A 123 -12.19 -8.19 -5.33
N CYS A 124 -11.25 -7.97 -6.24
CA CYS A 124 -9.84 -7.82 -5.94
C CYS A 124 -9.38 -6.39 -6.22
N PHE A 125 -8.79 -5.73 -5.22
CA PHE A 125 -8.30 -4.36 -5.30
C PHE A 125 -6.78 -4.32 -5.30
N LEU A 126 -6.17 -3.57 -6.23
CA LEU A 126 -4.72 -3.34 -6.26
C LEU A 126 -4.24 -2.49 -5.06
N GLY A 127 -5.13 -1.70 -4.46
CA GLY A 127 -4.88 -0.86 -3.30
C GLY A 127 -4.27 0.51 -3.58
N SER A 128 -4.23 1.35 -2.55
CA SER A 128 -3.84 2.78 -2.63
C SER A 128 -2.40 3.00 -3.10
N SER A 129 -1.56 1.97 -3.07
CA SER A 129 -0.16 2.04 -3.54
C SER A 129 -0.02 2.29 -5.04
N LYS A 130 -1.09 2.10 -5.81
CA LYS A 130 -1.17 2.33 -7.27
C LYS A 130 -2.01 3.54 -7.65
N PHE A 131 -2.54 4.27 -6.67
CA PHE A 131 -3.46 5.37 -6.92
C PHE A 131 -2.73 6.61 -7.43
N ASN A 132 -3.38 7.33 -8.33
CA ASN A 132 -3.01 8.70 -8.63
C ASN A 132 -3.47 9.65 -7.51
N VAL A 133 -3.11 10.94 -7.61
CA VAL A 133 -3.42 11.94 -6.57
C VAL A 133 -4.93 12.09 -6.35
N THR A 134 -5.73 12.02 -7.40
CA THR A 134 -7.20 12.14 -7.33
C THR A 134 -7.83 10.93 -6.65
N GLU A 135 -7.44 9.72 -7.06
CA GLU A 135 -7.92 8.46 -6.47
C GLU A 135 -7.56 8.38 -4.97
N MET A 136 -6.36 8.80 -4.59
CA MET A 136 -5.95 8.84 -3.18
C MET A 136 -6.76 9.87 -2.38
N LYS A 137 -6.99 11.05 -2.96
CA LYS A 137 -7.80 12.09 -2.31
C LYS A 137 -9.23 11.60 -2.07
N GLN A 138 -9.88 11.01 -3.07
CA GLN A 138 -11.24 10.47 -2.95
C GLN A 138 -11.34 9.43 -1.83
N LEU A 139 -10.37 8.53 -1.74
CA LEU A 139 -10.33 7.53 -0.66
C LEU A 139 -10.20 8.16 0.72
N ILE A 140 -9.33 9.16 0.88
CA ILE A 140 -9.18 9.89 2.15
C ILE A 140 -10.47 10.66 2.48
N ASP A 141 -11.08 11.33 1.51
CA ASP A 141 -12.30 12.12 1.70
C ASP A 141 -13.46 11.24 2.20
N VAL A 142 -13.62 10.02 1.67
CA VAL A 142 -14.59 9.01 2.16
C VAL A 142 -14.33 8.67 3.64
N ILE A 143 -13.09 8.30 3.96
CA ILE A 143 -12.71 7.89 5.33
C ILE A 143 -12.90 9.04 6.33
N VAL A 144 -12.53 10.26 5.94
CA VAL A 144 -12.73 11.46 6.75
C VAL A 144 -14.22 11.75 6.94
N GLY A 145 -15.04 11.56 5.90
CA GLY A 145 -16.50 11.67 5.99
C GLY A 145 -17.07 10.73 7.06
N TRP A 146 -16.68 9.45 7.03
CA TRP A 146 -17.08 8.48 8.05
C TRP A 146 -16.60 8.85 9.45
N CYS A 147 -15.37 9.38 9.59
CA CYS A 147 -14.89 9.89 10.87
C CYS A 147 -15.82 10.98 11.42
N TYR A 148 -16.28 11.92 10.58
CA TYR A 148 -17.20 12.97 11.02
C TYR A 148 -18.55 12.41 11.47
N GLU A 149 -19.15 11.51 10.70
CA GLU A 149 -20.40 10.84 11.07
C GLU A 149 -20.29 10.09 12.41
N LEU A 150 -19.13 9.47 12.62
CA LEU A 150 -18.82 8.74 13.83
C LEU A 150 -18.29 9.63 14.95
N ASN A 151 -18.17 10.95 14.80
CA ASN A 151 -17.54 11.84 15.78
C ASN A 151 -16.12 11.36 16.21
N ILE A 152 -15.28 11.03 15.24
CA ILE A 152 -13.86 10.69 15.43
C ILE A 152 -13.03 11.92 15.04
N PRO A 153 -12.16 12.44 15.93
CA PRO A 153 -11.30 13.58 15.62
C PRO A 153 -10.27 13.25 14.53
N THR A 154 -10.27 14.02 13.44
CA THR A 154 -9.35 13.85 12.30
C THR A 154 -8.15 14.80 12.38
N ASP A 155 -8.34 15.97 12.97
CA ASP A 155 -7.36 17.07 13.00
C ASP A 155 -6.05 16.73 13.74
N ILE A 156 -6.13 15.86 14.76
CA ILE A 156 -4.96 15.36 15.49
C ILE A 156 -4.04 14.61 14.53
N TYR A 157 -4.60 13.69 13.74
CA TYR A 157 -3.83 12.87 12.80
C TYR A 157 -3.37 13.70 11.60
N GLU A 158 -4.18 14.67 11.16
CA GLU A 158 -3.81 15.60 10.09
C GLU A 158 -2.59 16.44 10.48
N LYS A 159 -2.55 17.00 11.70
CA LYS A 159 -1.39 17.73 12.21
C LYS A 159 -0.14 16.85 12.31
N ILE A 160 -0.29 15.62 12.81
CA ILE A 160 0.84 14.68 12.99
C ILE A 160 1.46 14.29 11.65
N TYR A 161 0.62 14.02 10.63
CA TYR A 161 1.10 13.43 9.40
C TYR A 161 1.21 14.42 8.25
N LEU A 162 0.26 15.35 8.09
CA LEU A 162 0.20 16.23 6.92
C LEU A 162 0.78 17.63 7.16
N GLY A 163 1.10 17.97 8.42
CA GLY A 163 1.89 19.15 8.76
C GLY A 163 1.12 20.45 9.01
N GLY A 164 -0.23 20.41 8.98
CA GLY A 164 -1.08 21.58 9.21
C GLY A 164 -1.12 22.56 8.05
#